data_AF-E6LJ63-F1
#
_entry.id   AF-E6LJ63-F1
#
_cell.length_a   1.000
_cell.length_b   1.000
_cell.length_c   1.000
_cell.angle_alpha   90.00
_cell.angle_beta   90.00
_cell.angle_gamma   90.00
#
_symmetry.space_group_name_H-M   'P 1'
#
loop_
_entity.id
_entity.type
_entity.pdbx_description
1 polymer ?
#
loop_
_entity_poly.entity_id
_entity_poly.type
_entity_poly.pdbx_seq_one_letter_code
_entity_poly.pdbx_strand_id
1 'polypeptide(L)' 'MHNSNERNALIISKILSHKPFKLAFDSTLKNGGEYDRKYISKVLLDNVKSINSISTANRRMQTVVAWLNWIFSVVE' A
#
# COMPACT_ATOMS: atom_id res chain seq x y z
N MET A 1 -1.33 -8.54 22.98
CA MET A 1 -0.22 -7.61 22.68
C MET A 1 -0.84 -6.26 22.33
N HIS A 2 -0.85 -5.30 23.24
CA HIS A 2 -1.15 -3.92 22.88
C HIS A 2 0.04 -3.40 22.06
N ASN A 3 -0.10 -3.33 20.73
CA ASN A 3 0.89 -2.64 19.91
C ASN A 3 0.85 -1.16 20.31
N SER A 4 1.92 -0.66 20.93
CA SER A 4 2.01 0.77 21.24
C SER A 4 1.91 1.58 19.94
N ASN A 5 1.26 2.75 20.01
CA ASN A 5 1.13 3.67 18.87
C ASN A 5 2.50 3.96 18.20
N GLU A 6 3.57 4.00 18.99
CA GLU A 6 4.95 4.16 18.53
C GLU A 6 5.43 3.01 17.63
N ARG A 7 5.15 1.75 17.99
CA ARG A 7 5.54 0.59 17.18
C ARG A 7 4.78 0.58 15.85
N ASN A 8 3.49 0.88 15.88
CA ASN A 8 2.71 0.98 14.65
C ASN A 8 3.23 2.11 13.75
N ALA A 9 3.52 3.29 14.32
CA ALA A 9 4.10 4.40 13.57
C ALA A 9 5.42 4.04 12.88
N LEU A 10 6.31 3.28 13.54
CA LEU A 10 7.55 2.79 12.96
C LEU A 10 7.31 1.83 11.79
N ILE A 11 6.36 0.89 11.93
CA ILE A 11 6.01 -0.05 10.87
C ILE A 11 5.39 0.68 9.67
N ILE A 12 4.45 1.59 9.92
CA ILE A 12 3.80 2.41 8.90
C ILE A 12 4.84 3.24 8.15
N SER A 13 5.74 3.92 8.87
CA SER A 13 6.85 4.69 8.29
C SER A 13 7.72 3.81 7.38
N LYS A 14 8.06 2.59 7.83
CA LYS A 14 8.84 1.67 7.01
C LYS A 14 8.09 1.22 5.75
N ILE A 15 6.80 0.90 5.85
CA ILE A 15 5.96 0.53 4.69
C ILE A 15 5.89 1.68 3.69
N LEU A 16 5.55 2.89 4.17
CA LEU A 16 5.41 4.08 3.32
C LEU A 16 6.75 4.60 2.79
N SER A 17 7.89 4.13 3.32
CA SER A 17 9.21 4.39 2.69
C SER A 17 9.39 3.67 1.34
N HIS A 18 8.59 2.63 1.07
CA HIS A 18 8.59 1.95 -0.21
C HIS A 18 7.72 2.70 -1.23
N LYS A 19 8.33 3.18 -2.32
CA LYS A 19 7.67 3.99 -3.36
C LYS A 19 6.32 3.44 -3.84
N PRO A 20 6.13 2.13 -4.13
CA PRO A 20 4.83 1.63 -4.55
C PRO A 20 3.73 1.81 -3.50
N PHE A 21 4.06 1.60 -2.23
CA PHE A 21 3.13 1.80 -1.12
C PHE A 21 2.81 3.28 -0.92
N LYS A 22 3.82 4.16 -1.01
CA LYS A 22 3.60 5.61 -0.90
C LYS A 22 2.64 6.13 -1.97
N LEU A 23 2.85 5.75 -3.23
CA LEU A 23 1.99 6.16 -4.34
C LEU A 23 0.57 5.60 -4.20
N ALA A 24 0.43 4.34 -3.78
CA ALA A 24 -0.87 3.73 -3.52
C ALA A 24 -1.62 4.43 -2.37
N PHE A 25 -0.91 4.74 -1.28
CA PHE A 25 -1.45 5.48 -0.14
C PHE A 25 -1.93 6.88 -0.54
N ASP A 26 -1.08 7.65 -1.22
CA ASP A 26 -1.42 9.02 -1.65
C ASP A 26 -2.59 9.04 -2.64
N SER A 27 -2.65 8.07 -3.56
CA SER A 27 -3.80 7.91 -4.46
C SER A 27 -5.08 7.57 -3.71
N THR A 28 -5.00 6.70 -2.69
CA THR A 28 -6.18 6.32 -1.90
C THR A 28 -6.72 7.52 -1.12
N LEU A 29 -5.84 8.34 -0.52
CA LEU A 29 -6.24 9.58 0.15
C LEU A 29 -6.91 10.57 -0.81
N LYS A 30 -6.35 10.75 -2.01
CA LYS A 30 -6.91 11.65 -3.03
C LYS A 30 -8.27 11.19 -3.54
N ASN A 31 -8.53 9.88 -3.51
CA ASN A 31 -9.77 9.27 -3.95
C ASN A 31 -10.79 9.11 -2.80
N GLY A 32 -10.64 9.85 -1.69
CA GLY A 32 -11.60 9.80 -0.58
C GLY A 32 -11.61 8.47 0.18
N GLY A 33 -10.51 7.73 0.17
CA GLY A 33 -10.41 6.41 0.81
C GLY A 33 -10.64 5.23 -0.14
N GLU A 34 -11.03 5.47 -1.40
CA GLU A 34 -11.24 4.39 -2.36
C GLU A 34 -9.94 3.90 -3.01
N TYR A 35 -9.77 2.58 -3.04
CA TYR A 35 -8.61 1.94 -3.65
C TYR A 35 -8.74 1.86 -5.17
N ASP A 36 -7.94 2.64 -5.91
CA ASP A 36 -7.77 2.43 -7.36
C ASP A 36 -6.87 1.23 -7.63
N ARG A 37 -7.48 0.05 -7.67
CA ARG A 37 -6.81 -1.23 -7.91
C ARG A 37 -6.06 -1.28 -9.25
N LYS A 38 -6.55 -0.58 -10.27
CA LYS A 38 -5.89 -0.53 -11.59
C LYS A 38 -4.62 0.31 -11.50
N TYR A 39 -4.70 1.48 -10.88
CA TYR A 39 -3.55 2.34 -10.63
C TYR A 39 -2.50 1.64 -9.76
N ILE A 40 -2.90 1.01 -8.65
CA ILE A 40 -1.96 0.29 -7.76
C ILE A 40 -1.23 -0.83 -8.53
N SER A 41 -1.94 -1.58 -9.36
CA SER A 41 -1.33 -2.64 -10.19
C SER A 41 -0.35 -2.06 -11.20
N LYS A 42 -0.66 -0.91 -11.81
CA LYS A 42 0.26 -0.19 -12.70
C LYS A 42 1.50 0.31 -11.96
N VAL A 43 1.33 0.92 -10.78
CA VAL A 43 2.44 1.36 -9.92
C VAL A 43 3.38 0.21 -9.58
N LEU A 44 2.84 -0.96 -9.25
CA LEU A 44 3.63 -2.16 -8.98
C LEU A 44 4.43 -2.61 -10.20
N LEU A 45 3.81 -2.66 -11.38
CA LEU A 45 4.47 -3.03 -12.63
C LEU A 45 5.60 -2.06 -12.99
N ASP A 46 5.37 -0.75 -12.81
CA ASP A 46 6.31 0.29 -13.21
C ASP A 46 7.48 0.46 -12.23
N ASN A 47 7.31 0.08 -10.95
CA ASN A 47 8.29 0.39 -9.89
C ASN A 47 8.92 -0.85 -9.22
N VAL A 48 8.43 -2.06 -9.47
CA VAL A 48 8.97 -3.29 -8.86
C VAL A 48 9.54 -4.20 -9.95
N LYS A 49 10.88 -4.21 -10.08
CA LYS A 49 11.58 -4.95 -11.14
C LYS A 49 11.25 -6.45 -11.22
N SER A 50 10.90 -7.08 -10.09
CA SER A 50 10.52 -8.49 -10.04
C SER A 50 9.08 -8.78 -10.50
N ILE A 51 8.26 -7.74 -10.70
CA ILE A 51 6.92 -7.83 -11.26
C ILE A 51 7.01 -7.52 -12.74
N ASN A 52 7.03 -8.57 -13.57
CA ASN A 52 7.21 -8.47 -15.01
C ASN A 52 5.92 -8.70 -15.83
N SER A 53 4.77 -8.85 -15.15
CA SER A 53 3.49 -9.05 -15.82
C SER A 53 2.34 -8.41 -15.06
N ILE A 54 1.32 -7.98 -15.79
CA ILE A 54 0.11 -7.41 -15.22
C ILE A 54 -0.65 -8.42 -14.34
N SER A 55 -0.59 -9.71 -14.67
CA SER A 55 -1.22 -10.77 -13.87
C SER A 55 -0.55 -10.88 -12.49
N THR A 56 0.77 -10.86 -12.43
CA THR A 56 1.52 -10.82 -11.17
C THR A 56 1.24 -9.52 -10.41
N ALA A 57 1.20 -8.38 -11.09
CA ALA A 57 0.89 -7.09 -10.48
C ALA A 57 -0.50 -7.09 -9.81
N ASN A 58 -1.53 -7.60 -10.50
CA ASN A 58 -2.89 -7.70 -9.98
C ASN A 58 -2.98 -8.58 -8.73
N ARG A 59 -2.22 -9.68 -8.67
CA ARG A 59 -2.14 -10.53 -7.47
C ARG A 59 -1.46 -9.80 -6.31
N ARG A 60 -0.33 -9.14 -6.57
CA ARG A 60 0.46 -8.42 -5.56
C ARG A 60 -0.22 -7.15 -5.05
N MET A 61 -1.07 -6.52 -5.87
CA MET A 61 -1.90 -5.38 -5.46
C MET A 61 -2.80 -5.71 -4.27
N GLN A 62 -3.28 -6.96 -4.15
CA GLN A 62 -4.09 -7.38 -3.00
C GLN A 62 -3.32 -7.25 -1.68
N THR A 63 -2.02 -7.57 -1.69
CA THR A 63 -1.14 -7.37 -0.52
C THR A 63 -0.99 -5.89 -0.19
N VAL A 64 -0.85 -5.03 -1.20
CA VAL A 64 -0.78 -3.57 -0.99
C VAL A 64 -2.08 -3.07 -0.33
N VAL A 65 -3.24 -3.45 -0.87
CA VAL A 65 -4.55 -3.06 -0.31
C VAL A 65 -4.71 -3.56 1.13
N ALA A 66 -4.28 -4.79 1.44
CA ALA A 66 -4.36 -5.32 2.81
C ALA A 66 -3.52 -4.50 3.81
N TRP A 67 -2.32 -4.08 3.41
CA TRP A 67 -1.50 -3.19 4.24
C TRP A 67 -2.11 -1.80 4.38
N LEU A 68 -2.70 -1.23 3.31
CA LEU A 68 -3.39 0.05 3.40
C LEU A 68 -4.60 -0.02 4.34
N ASN A 69 -5.42 -1.07 4.24
CA ASN A 69 -6.51 -1.34 5.17
C ASN A 69 -6.01 -1.35 6.62
N TRP A 70 -4.91 -2.06 6.89
CA TRP A 70 -4.32 -2.10 8.23
C TRP A 70 -3.83 -0.71 8.67
N ILE A 71 -3.14 0.03 7.80
CA ILE A 71 -2.68 1.40 8.10
C ILE A 71 -3.86 2.30 8.48
N PHE A 72 -4.94 2.29 7.72
CA PHE A 72 -6.12 3.12 8.02
C PHE A 72 -6.82 2.68 9.31
N SER A 73 -6.89 1.37 9.58
CA SER A 73 -7.46 0.86 10.85
C SER A 73 -6.66 1.21 12.12
N VAL A 74 -5.42 1.69 11.97
CA VAL A 74 -4.60 2.19 13.09
C VAL A 74 -4.87 3.67 13.37
N VAL A 75 -5.37 4.41 12.38
CA VAL A 75 -5.63 5.85 12.46
C VAL A 75 -7.08 6.15 12.86
N GLU A 76 -8.00 5.24 12.57
CA GLU A 76 -9.38 5.21 13.09
C GLU A 76 -9.43 4.84 14.58
#